data_AF-Q8EV92-F1
#
_entry.id   AF-Q8EV92-F1
#
_cell.length_a   1.000
_cell.length_b   1.000
_cell.length_c   1.000
_cell.angle_alpha   90.00
_cell.angle_beta   90.00
_cell.angle_gamma   90.00
#
_symmetry.space_group_name_H-M   'P 1'
#
loop_
_entity.id
_entity.type
_entity.pdbx_description
1 polymer ?
#
loop_
_entity_poly.entity_id
_entity_poly.type
_entity_poly.pdbx_seq_one_letter_code
_entity_poly.pdbx_strand_id
1 'polypeptide(L)'
;MKIKKIKLLKALAMTGAFGIVATVPVIVSSCSSTSDNNGNGNTNGNTETQKVTPVLKDSVDLKGSLSKIFDTTATDAASRKSTNTLISEDIKANPEDYFTNGSDSNVQSAIQSATIDVEGNFSNASWTGNAYDTNTNTWSGVTIEDANKLVYTSNSAQLTFKDLDGLKAELEKTTGTDSKTVAQVALEAAGATFASGTTITIENRLGFTNDDLIHVNVKAAPSSGNPVNYDLQIPTSDLNLSVTGLSIKVTGENITEGEKTTTNFTYNIGIKEGVIVPTDKPNLATADKGTQMKVMEALGYTNTAGDALDDNKISVKLGLYNCKFTLVSATEDTNNAGTFTIKISATPNEGYV
;
A
#
# COMPACT_ATOMS: atom_id res chain seq x y z
N MET A 1 21.44 47.32 -3.94
CA MET A 1 21.39 47.04 -2.48
C MET A 1 20.22 46.09 -2.24
N LYS A 2 20.50 44.94 -1.62
CA LYS A 2 19.59 43.87 -1.12
C LYS A 2 18.88 42.96 -2.14
N ILE A 3 19.55 41.84 -2.37
CA ILE A 3 19.06 40.53 -2.81
C ILE A 3 17.79 40.14 -2.03
N LYS A 4 16.70 39.76 -2.72
CA LYS A 4 15.62 38.96 -2.13
C LYS A 4 15.57 37.59 -2.80
N LYS A 5 16.16 36.60 -2.10
CA LYS A 5 15.96 35.18 -2.33
C LYS A 5 14.47 34.85 -2.11
N ILE A 6 13.76 34.43 -3.15
CA ILE A 6 12.44 33.80 -2.98
C ILE A 6 12.71 32.37 -2.53
N LYS A 7 12.38 32.11 -1.25
CA LYS A 7 12.41 30.78 -0.65
C LYS A 7 11.32 29.94 -1.32
N LEU A 8 11.73 28.93 -2.07
CA LEU A 8 10.88 27.81 -2.47
C LEU A 8 10.53 27.04 -1.19
N LEU A 9 9.34 27.29 -0.62
CA LEU A 9 8.83 26.46 0.48
C LEU A 9 8.33 25.14 -0.11
N LYS A 10 9.26 24.20 -0.28
CA LYS A 10 8.95 22.78 -0.11
C LYS A 10 8.71 22.58 1.39
N ALA A 11 7.45 22.45 1.78
CA ALA A 11 7.06 21.97 3.10
C ALA A 11 6.19 20.72 2.90
N LEU A 12 6.83 19.64 2.42
CA LEU A 12 6.38 18.30 2.74
C LEU A 12 6.89 18.06 4.16
N ALA A 13 6.00 18.19 5.14
CA ALA A 13 6.34 18.00 6.54
C ALA A 13 6.56 16.50 6.79
N MET A 14 7.79 16.04 6.61
CA MET A 14 8.29 14.85 7.30
C MET A 14 8.30 15.17 8.81
N THR A 15 7.37 14.57 9.58
CA THR A 15 7.59 14.10 10.96
C THR A 15 6.28 13.55 11.54
N GLY A 16 6.34 12.33 12.09
CA GLY A 16 5.27 11.83 12.94
C GLY A 16 5.36 10.35 13.34
N ALA A 17 6.54 9.84 13.70
CA ALA A 17 6.60 8.60 14.47
C ALA A 17 5.97 8.86 15.85
N PHE A 18 4.76 8.32 16.07
CA PHE A 18 4.11 8.35 17.37
C PHE A 18 4.74 7.25 18.25
N GLY A 19 5.75 7.63 19.04
CA GLY A 19 6.29 6.78 20.09
C GLY A 19 5.36 6.77 21.31
N ILE A 20 4.67 5.66 21.55
CA ILE A 20 4.04 5.39 22.83
C ILE A 20 5.14 5.01 23.82
N VAL A 21 5.42 5.86 24.79
CA VAL A 21 6.31 5.55 25.91
C VAL A 21 5.52 4.74 26.94
N ALA A 22 5.54 3.41 26.80
CA ALA A 22 5.16 2.52 27.89
C ALA A 22 6.42 2.18 28.69
N THR A 23 6.59 2.82 29.85
CA THR A 23 7.60 2.38 30.84
C THR A 23 7.19 1.02 31.38
N VAL A 24 7.75 -0.05 30.82
CA VAL A 24 7.62 -1.40 31.38
C VAL A 24 8.72 -1.58 32.44
N PRO A 25 8.43 -2.08 33.65
CA PRO A 25 9.47 -2.42 34.62
C PRO A 25 10.36 -3.52 34.04
N VAL A 26 11.64 -3.22 33.86
CA VAL A 26 12.65 -4.24 33.54
C VAL A 26 12.92 -5.01 34.82
N ILE A 27 12.41 -6.24 34.92
CA ILE A 27 12.92 -7.21 35.89
C ILE A 27 14.23 -7.75 35.30
N VAL A 28 15.34 -7.15 35.70
CA VAL A 28 16.66 -7.75 35.50
C VAL A 28 16.78 -8.85 36.55
N SER A 29 16.49 -10.10 36.18
CA SER A 29 16.87 -11.23 37.02
C SER A 29 18.38 -11.42 36.88
N SER A 30 19.15 -10.68 37.68
CA SER A 30 20.56 -10.96 37.91
C SER A 30 20.66 -12.17 38.84
N CYS A 31 20.64 -13.37 38.26
CA CYS A 31 21.15 -14.56 38.92
C CYS A 31 22.43 -15.01 38.21
N SER A 32 23.55 -14.34 38.51
CA SER A 32 24.83 -15.07 38.63
C SER A 32 25.41 -14.80 40.01
N SER A 33 25.09 -15.70 40.94
CA SER A 33 25.92 -15.89 42.11
C SER A 33 27.17 -16.63 41.68
N THR A 34 28.28 -15.91 41.56
CA THR A 34 29.61 -16.49 41.80
C THR A 34 30.47 -15.46 42.51
N SER A 35 30.17 -15.26 43.80
CA SER A 35 31.15 -14.73 44.73
C SER A 35 31.80 -15.94 45.39
N ASP A 36 33.00 -16.29 44.92
CA ASP A 36 34.14 -16.58 45.80
C ASP A 36 35.43 -16.79 44.98
N ASN A 37 36.37 -15.88 45.24
CA ASN A 37 37.77 -16.12 45.59
C ASN A 37 38.85 -15.48 44.68
N ASN A 38 39.48 -14.45 45.26
CA ASN A 38 40.88 -14.03 45.19
C ASN A 38 41.82 -14.73 44.16
N GLY A 39 42.41 -13.96 43.22
CA GLY A 39 43.60 -14.42 42.49
C GLY A 39 43.85 -13.81 41.11
N ASN A 40 44.51 -12.65 41.09
CA ASN A 40 45.54 -12.22 40.12
C ASN A 40 45.42 -12.64 38.62
N GLY A 41 44.87 -11.72 37.81
CA GLY A 41 45.41 -11.28 36.51
C GLY A 41 45.81 -12.30 35.43
N ASN A 42 44.88 -12.58 34.52
CA ASN A 42 45.17 -12.67 33.09
C ASN A 42 43.89 -12.34 32.27
N THR A 43 43.77 -11.09 31.82
CA THR A 43 42.64 -10.61 31.03
C THR A 43 42.86 -10.96 29.56
N ASN A 44 42.52 -12.19 29.18
CA ASN A 44 42.19 -12.48 27.79
C ASN A 44 40.77 -11.94 27.56
N GLY A 45 40.66 -10.84 26.84
CA GLY A 45 39.40 -10.16 26.51
C GLY A 45 38.54 -11.00 25.57
N ASN A 46 37.92 -12.04 26.09
CA ASN A 46 36.66 -12.53 25.55
C ASN A 46 35.58 -11.62 26.12
N THR A 47 35.21 -10.58 25.37
CA THR A 47 33.89 -9.98 25.54
C THR A 47 32.89 -11.08 25.20
N GLU A 48 32.39 -11.80 26.20
CA GLU A 48 31.19 -12.61 26.02
C GLU A 48 30.09 -11.63 25.61
N THR A 49 29.73 -11.63 24.33
CA THR A 49 28.58 -10.88 23.86
C THR A 49 27.36 -11.43 24.58
N GLN A 50 26.73 -10.57 25.37
CA GLN A 50 25.55 -10.92 26.13
C GLN A 50 24.45 -11.35 25.15
N LYS A 51 24.02 -12.61 25.26
CA LYS A 51 22.88 -13.09 24.47
C LYS A 51 21.62 -12.35 24.88
N VAL A 52 20.79 -12.02 23.89
CA VAL A 52 19.48 -11.41 24.08
C VAL A 52 18.38 -12.38 23.65
N THR A 53 17.21 -12.27 24.27
CA THR A 53 16.02 -13.01 23.87
C THR A 53 15.02 -12.00 23.27
N PRO A 54 14.87 -11.92 21.93
CA PRO A 54 13.81 -11.13 21.32
C PRO A 54 12.44 -11.67 21.74
N VAL A 55 11.51 -10.78 22.08
CA VAL A 55 10.16 -11.14 22.53
C VAL A 55 9.14 -10.68 21.51
N LEU A 56 8.68 -11.61 20.67
CA LEU A 56 7.76 -11.33 19.56
C LEU A 56 6.38 -10.85 20.06
N LYS A 57 5.86 -9.78 19.44
CA LYS A 57 4.52 -9.23 19.75
C LYS A 57 3.41 -10.22 19.41
N ASP A 58 2.24 -10.09 20.04
CA ASP A 58 1.04 -10.89 19.71
C ASP A 58 0.41 -10.47 18.39
N SER A 59 0.46 -9.16 18.13
CA SER A 59 0.03 -8.55 16.89
C SER A 59 1.10 -7.57 16.44
N VAL A 60 1.36 -7.58 15.13
CA VAL A 60 2.21 -6.62 14.43
C VAL A 60 1.32 -5.97 13.39
N ASP A 61 1.04 -4.69 13.60
CA ASP A 61 0.12 -3.90 12.77
C ASP A 61 0.90 -2.75 12.13
N LEU A 62 1.23 -2.90 10.84
CA LEU A 62 2.12 -1.99 10.12
C LEU A 62 1.39 -1.27 8.99
N LYS A 63 2.04 -0.23 8.48
CA LYS A 63 1.58 0.51 7.31
C LYS A 63 2.75 1.00 6.47
N GLY A 64 2.54 1.10 5.16
CA GLY A 64 3.54 1.66 4.25
C GLY A 64 3.28 1.28 2.79
N SER A 65 4.32 1.34 1.95
CA SER A 65 4.19 1.03 0.52
C SER A 65 3.94 -0.46 0.26
N LEU A 66 3.30 -0.76 -0.88
CA LEU A 66 3.12 -2.13 -1.39
C LEU A 66 4.46 -2.88 -1.50
N SER A 67 5.52 -2.17 -1.90
CA SER A 67 6.87 -2.70 -2.11
C SER A 67 7.53 -3.34 -0.88
N LYS A 68 6.99 -3.10 0.32
CA LYS A 68 7.44 -3.73 1.58
C LYS A 68 6.90 -5.14 1.79
N ILE A 69 5.84 -5.52 1.08
CA ILE A 69 5.23 -6.86 1.21
C ILE A 69 5.13 -7.60 -0.13
N PHE A 70 5.23 -6.89 -1.25
CA PHE A 70 5.30 -7.49 -2.58
C PHE A 70 6.39 -6.82 -3.43
N ASP A 71 7.18 -7.60 -4.16
CA ASP A 71 8.17 -7.04 -5.08
C ASP A 71 7.49 -6.54 -6.35
N THR A 72 7.29 -5.23 -6.40
CA THR A 72 6.66 -4.50 -7.51
C THR A 72 7.65 -4.07 -8.59
N THR A 73 8.95 -4.28 -8.36
CA THR A 73 10.03 -3.76 -9.22
C THR A 73 10.59 -4.81 -10.18
N ALA A 74 10.51 -6.08 -9.82
CA ALA A 74 11.03 -7.16 -10.64
C ALA A 74 10.14 -7.45 -11.86
N THR A 75 10.75 -7.32 -13.04
CA THR A 75 10.15 -7.53 -14.36
C THR A 75 10.00 -9.00 -14.72
N ASP A 76 10.77 -9.89 -14.09
CA ASP A 76 10.67 -11.35 -14.24
C ASP A 76 10.25 -12.00 -12.92
N ALA A 77 9.39 -13.03 -13.01
CA ALA A 77 8.91 -13.83 -11.90
C ALA A 77 10.04 -14.45 -11.07
N ALA A 78 11.10 -14.93 -11.72
CA ALA A 78 12.21 -15.64 -11.09
C ALA A 78 13.12 -14.72 -10.26
N SER A 79 13.07 -13.41 -10.51
CA SER A 79 13.86 -12.40 -9.80
C SER A 79 13.13 -11.72 -8.65
N ARG A 80 11.83 -11.99 -8.49
CA ARG A 80 11.00 -11.36 -7.45
C ARG A 80 11.39 -11.86 -6.08
N LYS A 81 11.63 -10.92 -5.15
CA LYS A 81 11.72 -11.28 -3.73
C LYS A 81 10.37 -11.83 -3.26
N SER A 82 10.44 -12.86 -2.43
CA SER A 82 9.24 -13.40 -1.78
C SER A 82 8.74 -12.45 -0.70
N THR A 83 7.45 -12.48 -0.36
CA THR A 83 6.89 -11.73 0.77
C THR A 83 7.58 -12.11 2.09
N ASN A 84 7.94 -13.39 2.28
CA ASN A 84 8.76 -13.83 3.43
C ASN A 84 10.10 -13.08 3.49
N THR A 85 10.78 -12.95 2.36
CA THR A 85 12.06 -12.22 2.25
C THR A 85 11.89 -10.75 2.59
N LEU A 86 10.85 -10.10 2.06
CA LEU A 86 10.59 -8.68 2.31
C LEU A 86 10.27 -8.40 3.79
N ILE A 87 9.44 -9.25 4.42
CA ILE A 87 9.14 -9.16 5.86
C ILE A 87 10.41 -9.41 6.69
N SER A 88 11.23 -10.41 6.32
CA SER A 88 12.51 -10.70 6.98
C SER A 88 13.48 -9.50 6.93
N GLU A 89 13.57 -8.83 5.77
CA GLU A 89 14.35 -7.61 5.60
C GLU A 89 13.80 -6.46 6.45
N ASP A 90 12.47 -6.31 6.55
CA ASP A 90 11.86 -5.27 7.36
C ASP A 90 12.04 -5.49 8.87
N ILE A 91 11.93 -6.74 9.34
CA ILE A 91 12.24 -7.13 10.74
C ILE A 91 13.66 -6.70 11.15
N LYS A 92 14.63 -6.87 10.24
CA LYS A 92 16.02 -6.46 10.50
C LYS A 92 16.19 -4.95 10.56
N ALA A 93 15.45 -4.24 9.72
CA ALA A 93 15.52 -2.79 9.62
C ALA A 93 14.81 -2.10 10.80
N ASN A 94 13.68 -2.65 11.26
CA ASN A 94 12.81 -2.04 12.28
C ASN A 94 12.43 -3.04 13.39
N PRO A 95 13.38 -3.56 14.20
CA PRO A 95 13.07 -4.58 15.21
C PRO A 95 11.99 -4.17 16.23
N GLU A 96 11.91 -2.89 16.56
CA GLU A 96 10.91 -2.30 17.46
C GLU A 96 9.46 -2.50 16.99
N ASP A 97 9.25 -2.70 15.69
CA ASP A 97 7.92 -2.91 15.13
C ASP A 97 7.42 -4.34 15.37
N TYR A 98 8.33 -5.29 15.54
CA TYR A 98 8.03 -6.73 15.64
C TYR A 98 8.22 -7.30 17.05
N PHE A 99 9.16 -6.77 17.83
CA PHE A 99 9.50 -7.28 19.15
C PHE A 99 9.18 -6.24 20.24
N THR A 100 8.62 -6.69 21.36
CA THR A 100 8.28 -5.82 22.51
C THR A 100 9.51 -5.16 23.12
N ASN A 101 10.66 -5.83 23.09
CA ASN A 101 11.97 -5.32 23.47
C ASN A 101 12.82 -4.88 22.26
N GLY A 102 12.21 -4.71 21.08
CA GLY A 102 12.92 -4.40 19.84
C GLY A 102 13.59 -3.03 19.80
N SER A 103 13.18 -2.08 20.67
CA SER A 103 13.85 -0.77 20.78
C SER A 103 15.13 -0.79 21.63
N ASP A 104 15.45 -1.89 22.31
CA ASP A 104 16.70 -2.03 23.06
C ASP A 104 17.87 -2.15 22.08
N SER A 105 18.91 -1.31 22.25
CA SER A 105 20.06 -1.25 21.35
C SER A 105 20.80 -2.58 21.20
N ASN A 106 20.82 -3.41 22.26
CA ASN A 106 21.44 -4.74 22.21
C ASN A 106 20.58 -5.70 21.39
N VAL A 107 19.25 -5.62 21.50
CA VAL A 107 18.30 -6.40 20.71
C VAL A 107 18.36 -6.01 19.24
N GLN A 108 18.38 -4.70 18.94
CA GLN A 108 18.53 -4.20 17.57
C GLN A 108 19.81 -4.71 16.91
N SER A 109 20.95 -4.56 17.60
CA SER A 109 22.25 -5.00 17.08
C SER A 109 22.29 -6.51 16.83
N ALA A 110 21.73 -7.30 17.76
CA ALA A 110 21.68 -8.75 17.61
C ALA A 110 20.79 -9.16 16.42
N ILE A 111 19.60 -8.58 16.27
CA ILE A 111 18.66 -8.89 15.17
C ILE A 111 19.20 -8.51 13.81
N GLN A 112 19.88 -7.36 13.68
CA GLN A 112 20.49 -6.94 12.41
C GLN A 112 21.51 -7.98 11.89
N SER A 113 22.24 -8.62 12.81
CA SER A 113 23.22 -9.68 12.50
C SER A 113 22.63 -11.09 12.43
N ALA A 114 21.37 -11.28 12.85
CA ALA A 114 20.72 -12.59 12.94
C ALA A 114 20.23 -13.10 11.58
N THR A 115 19.94 -14.40 11.53
CA THR A 115 19.10 -15.01 10.50
C THR A 115 17.64 -14.92 10.95
N ILE A 116 16.81 -14.31 10.10
CA ILE A 116 15.37 -14.17 10.32
C ILE A 116 14.66 -15.04 9.29
N ASP A 117 14.04 -16.12 9.76
CA ASP A 117 13.23 -17.00 8.96
C ASP A 117 11.75 -16.65 9.15
N VAL A 118 11.06 -16.42 8.04
CA VAL A 118 9.64 -16.03 8.01
C VAL A 118 8.90 -17.05 7.17
N GLU A 119 7.90 -17.70 7.75
CA GLU A 119 7.08 -18.69 7.06
C GLU A 119 5.61 -18.26 7.08
N GLY A 120 5.19 -17.49 6.06
CA GLY A 120 3.78 -17.12 5.87
C GLY A 120 3.00 -18.03 4.91
N ASN A 121 3.69 -18.92 4.19
CA ASN A 121 3.12 -19.72 3.10
C ASN A 121 2.37 -18.84 2.08
N PHE A 122 2.98 -17.71 1.68
CA PHE A 122 2.40 -16.78 0.72
C PHE A 122 2.43 -17.38 -0.68
N SER A 123 1.27 -17.49 -1.32
CA SER A 123 1.13 -18.00 -2.69
C SER A 123 0.65 -16.93 -3.68
N ASN A 124 1.07 -17.10 -4.93
CA ASN A 124 0.60 -16.35 -6.09
C ASN A 124 0.34 -17.26 -7.31
N ALA A 125 0.24 -18.56 -7.08
CA ALA A 125 0.20 -19.59 -8.13
C ALA A 125 -1.08 -19.53 -8.98
N SER A 126 -2.17 -18.96 -8.46
CA SER A 126 -3.45 -18.82 -9.17
C SER A 126 -3.45 -17.72 -10.25
N TRP A 127 -2.44 -16.85 -10.24
CA TRP A 127 -2.25 -15.75 -11.18
C TRP A 127 -1.37 -16.18 -12.35
N THR A 128 -2.01 -16.67 -13.41
CA THR A 128 -1.34 -17.26 -14.58
C THR A 128 -1.84 -16.61 -15.87
N GLY A 129 -1.10 -16.75 -16.96
CA GLY A 129 -1.45 -16.18 -18.26
C GLY A 129 -0.60 -14.95 -18.60
N ASN A 130 -1.18 -14.01 -19.34
CA ASN A 130 -0.44 -12.88 -19.88
C ASN A 130 -0.02 -11.90 -18.78
N ALA A 131 1.10 -11.22 -18.99
CA ALA A 131 1.55 -10.15 -18.10
C ALA A 131 0.96 -8.81 -18.54
N TYR A 132 0.84 -7.90 -17.57
CA TYR A 132 0.61 -6.48 -17.83
C TYR A 132 1.93 -5.81 -18.21
N ASP A 133 1.94 -5.08 -19.32
CA ASP A 133 3.08 -4.27 -19.75
C ASP A 133 2.95 -2.86 -19.18
N THR A 134 3.82 -2.55 -18.22
CA THR A 134 3.87 -1.25 -17.53
C THR A 134 4.44 -0.13 -18.39
N ASN A 135 5.11 -0.44 -19.51
CA ASN A 135 5.61 0.59 -20.42
C ASN A 135 4.50 1.13 -21.31
N THR A 136 3.56 0.25 -21.70
CA THR A 136 2.44 0.60 -22.57
C THR A 136 1.13 0.77 -21.81
N ASN A 137 1.09 0.41 -20.52
CA ASN A 137 -0.12 0.36 -19.69
C ASN A 137 -1.22 -0.50 -20.33
N THR A 138 -0.84 -1.69 -20.81
CA THR A 138 -1.76 -2.62 -21.48
C THR A 138 -1.50 -4.08 -21.10
N TRP A 139 -2.52 -4.91 -21.30
CA TRP A 139 -2.39 -6.36 -21.17
C TRP A 139 -1.77 -6.96 -22.44
N SER A 140 -0.69 -7.72 -22.29
CA SER A 140 -0.11 -8.43 -23.43
C SER A 140 -1.14 -9.40 -24.03
N GLY A 141 -1.36 -9.33 -25.34
CA GLY A 141 -2.30 -10.20 -26.05
C GLY A 141 -3.78 -10.02 -25.73
N VAL A 142 -4.17 -8.98 -24.97
CA VAL A 142 -5.57 -8.65 -24.67
C VAL A 142 -5.83 -7.17 -24.94
N THR A 143 -6.74 -6.88 -25.88
CA THR A 143 -7.18 -5.51 -26.13
C THR A 143 -8.32 -5.15 -25.20
N ILE A 144 -8.14 -4.09 -24.43
CA ILE A 144 -9.17 -3.51 -23.54
C ILE A 144 -9.35 -2.04 -23.93
N GLU A 145 -10.55 -1.69 -24.37
CA GLU A 145 -10.93 -0.32 -24.69
C GLU A 145 -10.81 0.59 -23.46
N ASP A 146 -10.46 1.86 -23.64
CA ASP A 146 -10.27 2.80 -22.52
C ASP A 146 -11.53 2.94 -21.64
N ALA A 147 -12.73 2.83 -22.23
CA ALA A 147 -13.99 2.83 -21.50
C ALA A 147 -14.17 1.63 -20.54
N ASN A 148 -13.39 0.56 -20.72
CA ASN A 148 -13.41 -0.65 -19.90
C ASN A 148 -12.22 -0.73 -18.93
N LYS A 149 -11.42 0.34 -18.84
CA LYS A 149 -10.39 0.51 -17.81
C LYS A 149 -11.02 1.25 -16.64
N LEU A 150 -11.44 0.49 -15.63
CA LEU A 150 -12.32 0.96 -14.58
C LEU A 150 -11.60 0.94 -13.24
N VAL A 151 -11.61 2.07 -12.54
CA VAL A 151 -10.95 2.22 -11.24
C VAL A 151 -11.89 1.77 -10.13
N TYR A 152 -11.35 0.96 -9.21
CA TYR A 152 -12.02 0.55 -7.99
C TYR A 152 -12.40 1.80 -7.20
N THR A 153 -13.70 1.99 -6.99
CA THR A 153 -14.21 3.26 -6.46
C THR A 153 -13.87 3.43 -4.98
N SER A 154 -13.67 4.66 -4.54
CA SER A 154 -13.41 4.99 -3.12
C SER A 154 -14.52 4.62 -2.13
N ASN A 155 -15.72 4.26 -2.62
CA ASN A 155 -16.84 3.76 -1.81
C ASN A 155 -16.86 2.22 -1.71
N SER A 156 -16.00 1.54 -2.46
CA SER A 156 -15.87 0.10 -2.39
C SER A 156 -15.17 -0.32 -1.08
N ALA A 157 -15.42 -1.53 -0.61
CA ALA A 157 -14.81 -2.02 0.61
C ALA A 157 -13.32 -2.34 0.40
N GLN A 158 -12.48 -2.10 1.42
CA GLN A 158 -11.11 -2.57 1.39
C GLN A 158 -11.04 -4.10 1.28
N LEU A 159 -10.07 -4.60 0.52
CA LEU A 159 -9.82 -6.01 0.31
C LEU A 159 -8.78 -6.49 1.31
N THR A 160 -9.21 -7.32 2.26
CA THR A 160 -8.30 -7.97 3.21
C THR A 160 -7.98 -9.38 2.74
N PHE A 161 -6.70 -9.73 2.65
CA PHE A 161 -6.25 -11.03 2.15
C PHE A 161 -4.95 -11.48 2.81
N LYS A 162 -4.66 -12.78 2.71
CA LYS A 162 -3.43 -13.39 3.26
C LYS A 162 -2.24 -13.29 2.30
N ASP A 163 -2.49 -13.49 1.01
CA ASP A 163 -1.51 -13.51 -0.08
C ASP A 163 -2.20 -13.20 -1.41
N LEU A 164 -1.46 -13.21 -2.53
CA LEU A 164 -2.04 -12.86 -3.82
C LEU A 164 -3.13 -13.86 -4.25
N ASP A 165 -2.97 -15.15 -3.97
CA ASP A 165 -4.04 -16.12 -4.24
C ASP A 165 -5.30 -15.83 -3.40
N GLY A 166 -5.13 -15.41 -2.15
CA GLY A 166 -6.20 -14.91 -1.29
C GLY A 166 -6.86 -13.65 -1.83
N LEU A 167 -6.11 -12.73 -2.45
CA LEU A 167 -6.69 -11.57 -3.15
C LEU A 167 -7.58 -12.01 -4.31
N LYS A 168 -7.14 -13.00 -5.10
CA LYS A 168 -7.97 -13.56 -6.18
C LYS A 168 -9.27 -14.14 -5.64
N ALA A 169 -9.16 -14.95 -4.58
CA ALA A 169 -10.30 -15.57 -3.92
C ALA A 169 -11.28 -14.53 -3.36
N GLU A 170 -10.80 -13.43 -2.78
CA GLU A 170 -11.66 -12.35 -2.28
C GLU A 170 -12.36 -11.62 -3.44
N LEU A 171 -11.70 -11.41 -4.57
CA LEU A 171 -12.32 -10.81 -5.76
C LEU A 171 -13.38 -11.74 -6.41
N GLU A 172 -13.16 -13.05 -6.37
CA GLU A 172 -14.07 -14.09 -6.89
C GLU A 172 -15.22 -14.41 -5.92
N LYS A 173 -15.11 -13.99 -4.66
CA LYS A 173 -16.09 -14.25 -3.62
C LYS A 173 -17.44 -13.65 -3.97
N THR A 174 -18.47 -14.47 -3.85
CA THR A 174 -19.86 -14.03 -4.00
C THR A 174 -20.28 -13.16 -2.82
N THR A 175 -20.93 -12.04 -3.12
CA THR A 175 -21.44 -11.08 -2.13
C THR A 175 -22.97 -11.04 -2.15
N GLY A 176 -23.55 -10.85 -0.96
CA GLY A 176 -25.01 -10.68 -0.80
C GLY A 176 -25.83 -11.88 -1.30
N THR A 177 -27.07 -11.59 -1.69
CA THR A 177 -28.05 -12.58 -2.18
C THR A 177 -28.04 -12.76 -3.69
N ASP A 178 -27.42 -11.84 -4.42
CA ASP A 178 -27.62 -11.68 -5.87
C ASP A 178 -26.61 -12.46 -6.71
N SER A 179 -25.84 -13.35 -6.07
CA SER A 179 -24.81 -14.19 -6.70
C SER A 179 -23.71 -13.43 -7.46
N LYS A 180 -23.50 -12.14 -7.16
CA LYS A 180 -22.46 -11.32 -7.79
C LYS A 180 -21.13 -11.45 -7.06
N THR A 181 -20.03 -11.55 -7.79
CA THR A 181 -18.69 -11.53 -7.19
C THR A 181 -18.29 -10.13 -6.75
N VAL A 182 -17.33 -10.00 -5.84
CA VAL A 182 -16.74 -8.70 -5.46
C VAL A 182 -16.23 -7.95 -6.69
N ALA A 183 -15.54 -8.63 -7.60
CA ALA A 183 -15.05 -8.02 -8.85
C ALA A 183 -16.20 -7.48 -9.71
N GLN A 184 -17.33 -8.19 -9.80
CA GLN A 184 -18.49 -7.71 -10.55
C GLN A 184 -19.08 -6.45 -9.91
N VAL A 185 -19.28 -6.45 -8.59
CA VAL A 185 -19.83 -5.31 -7.86
C VAL A 185 -18.92 -4.09 -8.03
N ALA A 186 -17.60 -4.28 -7.97
CA ALA A 186 -16.63 -3.21 -8.17
C ALA A 186 -16.69 -2.61 -9.59
N LEU A 187 -16.79 -3.46 -10.62
CA LEU A 187 -16.94 -3.00 -12.01
C LEU A 187 -18.26 -2.24 -12.22
N GLU A 188 -19.37 -2.74 -11.66
CA GLU A 188 -20.67 -2.05 -11.73
C GLU A 188 -20.65 -0.70 -11.00
N ALA A 189 -20.01 -0.63 -9.83
CA ALA A 189 -19.81 0.63 -9.10
C ALA A 189 -18.98 1.65 -9.89
N ALA A 190 -18.02 1.17 -10.67
CA ALA A 190 -17.21 1.97 -11.57
C ALA A 190 -17.91 2.32 -12.91
N GLY A 191 -19.13 1.83 -13.13
CA GLY A 191 -19.98 2.19 -14.28
C GLY A 191 -20.14 1.10 -15.35
N ALA A 192 -19.60 -0.10 -15.14
CA ALA A 192 -19.89 -1.23 -16.03
C ALA A 192 -21.36 -1.68 -15.90
N THR A 193 -21.91 -2.25 -16.97
CA THR A 193 -23.24 -2.84 -16.95
C THR A 193 -23.19 -4.25 -17.51
N PHE A 194 -23.74 -5.21 -16.77
CA PHE A 194 -23.76 -6.63 -17.17
C PHE A 194 -25.18 -7.11 -17.42
N ALA A 195 -25.35 -7.90 -18.48
CA ALA A 195 -26.62 -8.61 -18.71
C ALA A 195 -26.81 -9.69 -17.64
N SER A 196 -28.07 -10.04 -17.36
CA SER A 196 -28.37 -11.14 -16.43
C SER A 196 -27.73 -12.45 -16.89
N GLY A 197 -27.15 -13.20 -15.95
CA GLY A 197 -26.43 -14.45 -16.22
C GLY A 197 -25.06 -14.28 -16.87
N THR A 198 -24.48 -13.08 -16.86
CA THR A 198 -23.08 -12.87 -17.28
C THR A 198 -22.14 -13.57 -16.31
N THR A 199 -21.27 -14.42 -16.83
CA THR A 199 -20.21 -15.06 -16.05
C THR A 199 -19.00 -14.14 -15.96
N ILE A 200 -18.49 -13.93 -14.74
CA ILE A 200 -17.32 -13.12 -14.47
C ILE A 200 -16.16 -14.03 -14.09
N THR A 201 -15.02 -13.89 -14.78
CA THR A 201 -13.80 -14.67 -14.52
C THR A 201 -12.58 -13.77 -14.47
N ILE A 202 -11.67 -14.05 -13.55
CA ILE A 202 -10.38 -13.36 -13.45
C ILE A 202 -9.33 -14.14 -14.25
N GLU A 203 -8.73 -13.46 -15.23
CA GLU A 203 -7.70 -14.02 -16.12
C GLU A 203 -6.36 -13.31 -15.88
N ASN A 204 -5.28 -13.88 -16.41
CA ASN A 204 -3.93 -13.29 -16.45
C ASN A 204 -3.22 -13.16 -15.08
N ARG A 205 -1.96 -12.72 -15.14
CA ARG A 205 -1.14 -12.39 -13.95
C ARG A 205 -1.54 -11.01 -13.44
N LEU A 206 -1.34 -10.68 -12.16
CA LEU A 206 -1.53 -9.30 -11.69
C LEU A 206 -0.57 -8.32 -12.37
N GLY A 207 -1.08 -7.15 -12.76
CA GLY A 207 -0.27 -6.01 -13.18
C GLY A 207 -0.02 -5.05 -12.02
N PHE A 208 1.21 -4.55 -11.89
CA PHE A 208 1.58 -3.58 -10.85
C PHE A 208 2.11 -2.32 -11.52
N THR A 209 1.57 -1.14 -11.19
CA THR A 209 2.05 0.14 -11.72
C THR A 209 2.56 1.04 -10.61
N ASN A 210 3.89 1.13 -10.48
CA ASN A 210 4.62 2.08 -9.62
C ASN A 210 4.04 2.26 -8.19
N ASP A 211 3.57 1.16 -7.59
CA ASP A 211 2.96 1.08 -6.25
C ASP A 211 1.60 1.80 -6.06
N ASP A 212 0.95 2.27 -7.12
CA ASP A 212 -0.33 3.02 -7.03
C ASP A 212 -1.56 2.19 -7.34
N LEU A 213 -1.49 1.39 -8.41
CA LEU A 213 -2.60 0.54 -8.84
C LEU A 213 -2.14 -0.91 -9.05
N ILE A 214 -3.03 -1.82 -8.70
CA ILE A 214 -3.02 -3.19 -9.19
C ILE A 214 -4.03 -3.32 -10.32
N HIS A 215 -3.60 -3.89 -11.43
CA HIS A 215 -4.41 -4.17 -12.60
C HIS A 215 -4.86 -5.63 -12.59
N VAL A 216 -6.16 -5.85 -12.71
CA VAL A 216 -6.80 -7.17 -12.77
C VAL A 216 -7.60 -7.29 -14.07
N ASN A 217 -7.23 -8.25 -14.92
CA ASN A 217 -8.02 -8.54 -16.12
C ASN A 217 -9.26 -9.36 -15.73
N VAL A 218 -10.43 -8.75 -15.90
CA VAL A 218 -11.72 -9.38 -15.62
C VAL A 218 -12.47 -9.58 -16.93
N LYS A 219 -12.75 -10.83 -17.25
CA LYS A 219 -13.54 -11.20 -18.42
C LYS A 219 -14.99 -11.40 -18.04
N ALA A 220 -15.87 -10.69 -18.75
CA ALA A 220 -17.30 -10.83 -18.67
C ALA A 220 -17.82 -11.59 -19.90
N ALA A 221 -18.37 -12.78 -19.69
CA ALA A 221 -18.95 -13.62 -20.73
C ALA A 221 -20.48 -13.64 -20.57
N PRO A 222 -21.22 -12.81 -21.34
CA PRO A 222 -22.67 -12.83 -21.29
C PRO A 222 -23.22 -14.14 -21.89
N SER A 223 -24.45 -14.50 -21.51
CA SER A 223 -25.13 -15.69 -22.05
C SER A 223 -25.40 -15.60 -23.56
N SER A 224 -25.47 -14.38 -24.10
CA SER A 224 -25.50 -14.10 -25.54
C SER A 224 -24.68 -12.86 -25.85
N GLY A 225 -23.95 -12.88 -26.97
CA GLY A 225 -23.02 -11.82 -27.37
C GLY A 225 -21.55 -12.19 -27.18
N ASN A 226 -20.67 -11.23 -27.45
CA ASN A 226 -19.22 -11.44 -27.35
C ASN A 226 -18.73 -11.15 -25.92
N PRO A 227 -17.77 -11.93 -25.40
CA PRO A 227 -17.10 -11.60 -24.16
C PRO A 227 -16.38 -10.24 -24.23
N VAL A 228 -16.35 -9.55 -23.11
CA VAL A 228 -15.65 -8.26 -22.96
C VAL A 228 -14.66 -8.40 -21.82
N ASN A 229 -13.43 -7.89 -22.04
CA ASN A 229 -12.43 -7.78 -20.99
C ASN A 229 -12.46 -6.37 -20.40
N TYR A 230 -12.29 -6.32 -19.09
CA TYR A 230 -12.17 -5.11 -18.30
C TYR A 230 -10.84 -5.11 -17.57
N ASP A 231 -10.22 -3.94 -17.47
CA ASP A 231 -9.07 -3.71 -16.59
C ASP A 231 -9.60 -3.10 -15.30
N LEU A 232 -9.79 -3.91 -14.27
CA LEU A 232 -10.13 -3.42 -12.94
C LEU A 232 -8.85 -2.90 -12.27
N GLN A 233 -8.79 -1.59 -12.06
CA GLN A 233 -7.63 -0.89 -11.50
C GLN A 233 -7.88 -0.59 -10.02
N ILE A 234 -7.27 -1.38 -9.15
CA ILE A 234 -7.47 -1.30 -7.70
C ILE A 234 -6.37 -0.44 -7.10
N PRO A 235 -6.68 0.69 -6.44
CA PRO A 235 -5.70 1.41 -5.64
C PRO A 235 -5.03 0.49 -4.63
N THR A 236 -3.71 0.53 -4.55
CA THR A 236 -2.98 -0.31 -3.61
C THR A 236 -3.38 -0.02 -2.17
N SER A 237 -3.80 1.20 -1.85
CA SER A 237 -4.34 1.56 -0.54
C SER A 237 -5.69 0.93 -0.17
N ASP A 238 -6.39 0.30 -1.12
CA ASP A 238 -7.57 -0.54 -0.84
C ASP A 238 -7.22 -1.96 -0.39
N LEU A 239 -5.92 -2.27 -0.23
CA LEU A 239 -5.42 -3.61 0.02
C LEU A 239 -4.82 -3.69 1.43
N ASN A 240 -5.29 -4.67 2.20
CA ASN A 240 -4.77 -4.97 3.53
C ASN A 240 -4.29 -6.43 3.57
N LEU A 241 -3.01 -6.62 3.87
CA LEU A 241 -2.48 -7.96 4.13
C LEU A 241 -2.80 -8.34 5.57
N SER A 242 -3.40 -9.50 5.80
CA SER A 242 -3.69 -10.01 7.15
C SER A 242 -3.38 -11.50 7.23
N VAL A 243 -2.46 -11.85 8.13
CA VAL A 243 -1.96 -13.22 8.33
C VAL A 243 -2.07 -13.56 9.81
N THR A 244 -2.95 -14.50 10.14
CA THR A 244 -3.02 -15.07 11.48
C THR A 244 -1.92 -16.11 11.66
N GLY A 245 -1.15 -16.00 12.75
CA GLY A 245 -0.12 -16.97 13.11
C GLY A 245 1.07 -17.04 12.15
N LEU A 246 1.51 -15.89 11.62
CA LEU A 246 2.76 -15.78 10.85
C LEU A 246 3.93 -16.29 11.69
N SER A 247 4.67 -17.28 11.17
CA SER A 247 5.83 -17.86 11.84
C SER A 247 7.07 -16.99 11.60
N ILE A 248 7.74 -16.58 12.68
CA ILE A 248 8.98 -15.82 12.69
C ILE A 248 9.95 -16.52 13.64
N LYS A 249 11.09 -16.96 13.10
CA LYS A 249 12.18 -17.54 13.86
C LYS A 249 13.44 -16.69 13.73
N VAL A 250 13.99 -16.29 14.88
CA VAL A 250 15.23 -15.51 14.98
C VAL A 250 16.34 -16.42 15.50
N THR A 251 17.43 -16.54 14.74
CA THR A 251 18.60 -17.34 15.14
C THR A 251 19.89 -16.58 14.89
N GLY A 252 20.88 -16.75 15.76
CA GLY A 252 22.17 -16.07 15.64
C GLY A 252 23.06 -16.32 16.86
N GLU A 253 24.33 -15.95 16.75
CA GLU A 253 25.32 -16.16 17.82
C GLU A 253 24.92 -15.45 19.13
N ASN A 254 24.39 -14.23 19.01
CA ASN A 254 23.98 -13.39 20.15
C ASN A 254 22.47 -13.51 20.49
N ILE A 255 21.80 -14.54 19.96
CA ILE A 255 20.37 -14.77 20.17
C ILE A 255 20.18 -16.01 21.06
N THR A 256 19.37 -15.83 22.10
CA THR A 256 18.68 -16.93 22.77
C THR A 256 17.33 -17.12 22.08
N GLU A 257 17.02 -18.35 21.69
CA GLU A 257 15.76 -18.68 21.01
C GLU A 257 14.57 -18.32 21.92
N GLY A 258 13.61 -17.56 21.38
CA GLY A 258 12.39 -17.20 22.10
C GLY A 258 11.39 -18.35 22.10
N GLU A 259 10.57 -18.44 23.16
CA GLU A 259 9.53 -19.48 23.26
C GLU A 259 8.39 -19.27 22.26
N LYS A 260 8.16 -18.02 21.84
CA LYS A 260 7.10 -17.64 20.94
C LYS A 260 7.64 -17.35 19.55
N THR A 261 7.09 -18.06 18.56
CA THR A 261 7.50 -17.98 17.16
C THR A 261 6.38 -17.53 16.23
N THR A 262 5.19 -17.20 16.74
CA THR A 262 4.06 -16.79 15.91
C THR A 262 3.46 -15.46 16.32
N THR A 263 3.00 -14.67 15.34
CA THR A 263 2.29 -13.40 15.54
C THR A 263 1.11 -13.28 14.60
N ASN A 264 0.10 -12.49 14.95
CA ASN A 264 -0.80 -11.95 13.94
C ASN A 264 -0.09 -10.80 13.24
N PHE A 265 -0.16 -10.76 11.92
CA PHE A 265 0.51 -9.74 11.10
C PHE A 265 -0.52 -9.06 10.22
N THR A 266 -0.70 -7.75 10.40
CA THR A 266 -1.48 -6.92 9.50
C THR A 266 -0.60 -5.84 8.86
N TYR A 267 -0.81 -5.59 7.58
CA TYR A 267 -0.11 -4.55 6.84
C TYR A 267 -1.10 -3.80 5.96
N ASN A 268 -1.38 -2.55 6.33
CA ASN A 268 -2.24 -1.66 5.56
C ASN A 268 -1.37 -0.88 4.56
N ILE A 269 -1.69 -0.99 3.28
CA ILE A 269 -0.92 -0.25 2.27
C ILE A 269 -1.37 1.22 2.29
N GLY A 270 -0.41 2.11 2.45
CA GLY A 270 -0.66 3.55 2.55
C GLY A 270 -0.93 4.22 1.21
N ILE A 271 -1.50 5.41 1.27
CA ILE A 271 -1.67 6.28 0.09
C ILE A 271 -0.29 6.83 -0.30
N LYS A 272 0.04 6.76 -1.59
CA LYS A 272 1.30 7.32 -2.08
C LYS A 272 1.31 8.85 -1.96
N GLU A 273 2.40 9.40 -1.43
CA GLU A 273 2.55 10.85 -1.24
C GLU A 273 2.71 11.66 -2.54
N GLY A 274 3.05 11.01 -3.65
CA GLY A 274 3.32 11.65 -4.93
C GLY A 274 2.05 11.90 -5.75
N VAL A 275 1.93 13.09 -6.33
CA VAL A 275 0.83 13.44 -7.26
C VAL A 275 1.32 13.52 -8.69
N ILE A 276 0.50 13.02 -9.61
CA ILE A 276 0.62 13.26 -11.05
C ILE A 276 0.19 14.69 -11.33
N VAL A 277 1.02 15.45 -12.05
CA VAL A 277 0.69 16.82 -12.46
C VAL A 277 -0.18 16.76 -13.71
N PRO A 278 -1.44 17.24 -13.67
CA PRO A 278 -2.31 17.25 -14.84
C PRO A 278 -1.74 18.16 -15.93
N THR A 279 -1.86 17.73 -17.19
CA THR A 279 -1.45 18.51 -18.38
C THR A 279 -2.62 18.98 -19.21
N ASP A 280 -3.85 18.71 -18.76
CA ASP A 280 -5.09 19.04 -19.44
C ASP A 280 -5.24 20.56 -19.64
N LYS A 281 -5.72 20.96 -20.82
CA LYS A 281 -6.00 22.35 -21.20
C LYS A 281 -7.44 22.47 -21.65
N PRO A 282 -8.41 22.45 -20.73
CA PRO A 282 -9.82 22.48 -21.10
C PRO A 282 -10.21 23.85 -21.64
N ASN A 283 -11.29 23.87 -22.44
CA ASN A 283 -11.89 25.11 -22.88
C ASN A 283 -12.88 25.62 -21.82
N LEU A 284 -12.71 26.87 -21.38
CA LEU A 284 -13.60 27.52 -20.41
C LEU A 284 -14.10 28.84 -21.00
N ALA A 285 -15.42 29.05 -21.00
CA ALA A 285 -16.02 30.27 -21.50
C ALA A 285 -15.60 31.48 -20.65
N THR A 286 -15.41 32.64 -21.29
CA THR A 286 -14.93 33.86 -20.61
C THR A 286 -15.82 34.26 -19.43
N ALA A 287 -17.14 34.06 -19.54
CA ALA A 287 -18.09 34.36 -18.47
C ALA A 287 -17.92 33.49 -17.22
N ASP A 288 -17.36 32.29 -17.38
CA ASP A 288 -17.25 31.28 -16.31
C ASP A 288 -15.92 31.34 -15.55
N LYS A 289 -14.96 32.13 -16.04
CA LYS A 289 -13.62 32.27 -15.45
C LYS A 289 -13.62 32.74 -13.98
N GLY A 290 -14.64 33.48 -13.56
CA GLY A 290 -14.78 33.94 -12.18
C GLY A 290 -15.32 32.89 -11.20
N THR A 291 -15.77 31.74 -11.70
CA THR A 291 -16.50 30.74 -10.91
C THR A 291 -15.65 29.50 -10.71
N GLN A 292 -15.16 29.30 -9.49
CA GLN A 292 -14.24 28.20 -9.17
C GLN A 292 -14.77 26.82 -9.57
N MET A 293 -16.05 26.53 -9.30
CA MET A 293 -16.65 25.24 -9.68
C MET A 293 -16.76 25.05 -11.19
N LYS A 294 -16.91 26.12 -11.98
CA LYS A 294 -16.89 26.02 -13.45
C LYS A 294 -15.50 25.71 -13.97
N VAL A 295 -14.45 26.19 -13.30
CA VAL A 295 -13.06 25.79 -13.59
C VAL A 295 -12.87 24.29 -13.33
N MET A 296 -13.37 23.80 -12.20
CA MET A 296 -13.28 22.36 -11.85
C MET A 296 -14.12 21.49 -12.81
N GLU A 297 -15.30 21.95 -13.20
CA GLU A 297 -16.17 21.27 -14.17
C GLU A 297 -15.50 21.17 -15.54
N ALA A 298 -14.87 22.25 -16.01
CA ALA A 298 -14.12 22.25 -17.26
C ALA A 298 -12.93 21.28 -17.24
N LEU A 299 -12.29 21.10 -16.08
CA LEU A 299 -11.24 20.09 -15.87
C LEU A 299 -11.79 18.66 -15.77
N GLY A 300 -13.11 18.48 -15.69
CA GLY A 300 -13.77 17.19 -15.51
C GLY A 300 -13.67 16.66 -14.08
N TYR A 301 -13.45 17.51 -13.09
CA TYR A 301 -13.22 17.13 -11.68
C TYR A 301 -14.48 17.19 -10.82
N THR A 302 -15.64 17.42 -11.44
CA THR A 302 -16.94 17.48 -10.77
C THR A 302 -17.79 16.26 -11.07
N ASN A 303 -18.81 16.06 -10.24
CA ASN A 303 -19.86 15.10 -10.53
C ASN A 303 -20.61 15.50 -11.83
N THR A 304 -21.52 14.64 -12.28
CA THR A 304 -22.30 14.88 -13.52
C THR A 304 -23.14 16.15 -13.49
N ALA A 305 -23.58 16.59 -12.30
CA ALA A 305 -24.35 17.81 -12.14
C ALA A 305 -23.49 19.10 -12.15
N GLY A 306 -22.17 18.97 -12.00
CA GLY A 306 -21.24 20.10 -11.97
C GLY A 306 -21.26 20.90 -10.66
N ASP A 307 -21.96 20.43 -9.63
CA ASP A 307 -22.21 21.18 -8.39
C ASP A 307 -21.32 20.76 -7.22
N ALA A 308 -20.67 19.61 -7.32
CA ALA A 308 -19.72 19.10 -6.33
C ALA A 308 -18.49 18.48 -7.00
N LEU A 309 -17.37 18.42 -6.27
CA LEU A 309 -16.20 17.66 -6.71
C LEU A 309 -16.51 16.17 -6.76
N ASP A 310 -15.85 15.48 -7.68
CA ASP A 310 -15.89 14.02 -7.81
C ASP A 310 -14.52 13.45 -7.41
N ASP A 311 -14.46 12.90 -6.21
CA ASP A 311 -13.24 12.40 -5.61
C ASP A 311 -12.59 11.29 -6.46
N ASN A 312 -13.39 10.45 -7.13
CA ASN A 312 -12.86 9.40 -8.00
C ASN A 312 -12.22 10.00 -9.26
N LYS A 313 -12.87 10.98 -9.90
CA LYS A 313 -12.28 11.65 -11.07
C LYS A 313 -10.99 12.39 -10.74
N ILE A 314 -10.95 13.07 -9.59
CA ILE A 314 -9.75 13.76 -9.12
C ILE A 314 -8.65 12.74 -8.78
N SER A 315 -8.99 11.66 -8.09
CA SER A 315 -8.04 10.59 -7.73
C SER A 315 -7.33 10.02 -8.96
N VAL A 316 -8.09 9.68 -10.01
CA VAL A 316 -7.54 9.17 -11.27
C VAL A 316 -6.60 10.17 -11.94
N LYS A 317 -6.92 11.46 -11.86
CA LYS A 317 -6.15 12.51 -12.52
C LYS A 317 -4.88 12.89 -11.76
N LEU A 318 -4.92 12.81 -10.43
CA LEU A 318 -3.78 13.13 -9.57
C LEU A 318 -2.98 11.91 -9.14
N GLY A 319 -3.46 10.69 -9.39
CA GLY A 319 -2.84 9.46 -8.86
C GLY A 319 -2.89 9.38 -7.34
N LEU A 320 -3.87 10.05 -6.70
CA LEU A 320 -4.00 10.11 -5.25
C LEU A 320 -5.36 9.53 -4.86
N TYR A 321 -5.39 8.26 -4.50
CA TYR A 321 -6.62 7.50 -4.26
C TYR A 321 -7.05 7.54 -2.79
N ASN A 322 -8.31 7.14 -2.55
CA ASN A 322 -8.91 7.04 -1.21
C ASN A 322 -8.79 8.30 -0.37
N CYS A 323 -8.92 9.44 -1.05
CA CYS A 323 -8.94 10.77 -0.45
C CYS A 323 -10.25 11.47 -0.77
N LYS A 324 -10.75 12.23 0.21
CA LYS A 324 -11.73 13.27 -0.01
C LYS A 324 -11.04 14.55 -0.44
N PHE A 325 -11.48 15.13 -1.55
CA PHE A 325 -10.95 16.37 -2.07
C PHE A 325 -11.82 17.56 -1.72
N THR A 326 -11.20 18.67 -1.38
CA THR A 326 -11.88 19.94 -1.11
C THR A 326 -11.20 21.07 -1.86
N LEU A 327 -11.96 21.78 -2.67
CA LEU A 327 -11.47 22.97 -3.38
C LEU A 327 -11.20 24.08 -2.36
N VAL A 328 -9.95 24.52 -2.28
CA VAL A 328 -9.54 25.65 -1.43
C VAL A 328 -9.60 26.95 -2.22
N SER A 329 -9.11 26.94 -3.47
CA SER A 329 -9.20 28.09 -4.36
C SER A 329 -8.97 27.69 -5.82
N ALA A 330 -9.57 28.43 -6.75
CA ALA A 330 -9.18 28.46 -8.15
C ALA A 330 -9.10 29.93 -8.59
N THR A 331 -7.89 30.43 -8.85
CA THR A 331 -7.66 31.85 -9.15
C THR A 331 -6.92 32.02 -10.46
N GLU A 332 -7.43 32.86 -11.35
CA GLU A 332 -6.74 33.21 -12.60
C GLU A 332 -5.42 33.94 -12.28
N ASP A 333 -4.35 33.60 -12.99
CA ASP A 333 -3.07 34.30 -12.92
C ASP A 333 -3.24 35.70 -13.50
N THR A 334 -2.98 36.70 -12.67
CA THR A 334 -3.08 38.12 -13.05
C THR A 334 -2.18 38.52 -14.20
N ASN A 335 -1.11 37.77 -14.46
CA ASN A 335 -0.15 38.05 -15.53
C ASN A 335 -0.38 37.22 -16.78
N ASN A 336 -1.16 36.13 -16.70
CA ASN A 336 -1.37 35.17 -17.77
C ASN A 336 -2.85 34.80 -17.87
N ALA A 337 -3.63 35.61 -18.59
CA ALA A 337 -5.05 35.35 -18.81
C ALA A 337 -5.29 33.93 -19.36
N GLY A 338 -6.28 33.23 -18.80
CA GLY A 338 -6.60 31.83 -19.10
C GLY A 338 -5.78 30.80 -18.33
N THR A 339 -4.81 31.21 -17.51
CA THR A 339 -4.06 30.31 -16.61
C THR A 339 -4.64 30.41 -15.20
N PHE A 340 -4.87 29.28 -14.54
CA PHE A 340 -5.41 29.24 -13.19
C PHE A 340 -4.46 28.53 -12.23
N THR A 341 -4.30 29.09 -11.03
CA THR A 341 -3.73 28.38 -9.88
C THR A 341 -4.87 27.75 -9.11
N ILE A 342 -4.88 26.43 -9.04
CA ILE A 342 -5.88 25.66 -8.31
C ILE A 342 -5.23 25.05 -7.08
N LYS A 343 -5.85 25.24 -5.93
CA LYS A 343 -5.45 24.64 -4.66
C LYS A 343 -6.56 23.72 -4.18
N ILE A 344 -6.21 22.45 -4.01
CA ILE A 344 -7.10 21.40 -3.52
C ILE A 344 -6.46 20.83 -2.25
N SER A 345 -7.28 20.56 -1.25
CA SER A 345 -6.93 19.78 -0.07
C SER A 345 -7.34 18.33 -0.31
N ALA A 346 -6.47 17.38 0.00
CA ALA A 346 -6.77 15.96 0.02
C ALA A 346 -6.69 15.46 1.46
N THR A 347 -7.74 14.78 1.92
CA THR A 347 -7.79 14.16 3.24
C THR A 347 -8.06 12.67 3.06
N PRO A 348 -7.22 11.76 3.57
CA PRO A 348 -7.50 10.33 3.52
C PRO A 348 -8.88 10.00 4.06
N ASN A 349 -9.55 9.06 3.40
CA ASN A 349 -10.80 8.48 3.90
C ASN A 349 -10.56 7.73 5.22
N GLU A 350 -11.61 7.54 6.02
CA GLU A 350 -11.50 6.77 7.26
C GLU A 350 -10.98 5.34 6.97
N GLY A 351 -9.99 4.89 7.74
CA GLY A 351 -9.33 3.60 7.53
C GLY A 351 -8.13 3.62 6.58
N TYR A 352 -7.86 4.74 5.90
CA TYR A 352 -6.71 4.92 5.03
C TYR A 352 -5.66 5.83 5.67
N VAL A 353 -4.39 5.62 5.31
CA VAL A 353 -3.23 6.24 5.98
C VAL A 353 -2.20 6.79 5.02
#